data_AF-A0A060YS66-F1
#
_entry.id   AF-A0A060YS66-F1
#
_cell.length_a   1.000
_cell.length_b   1.000
_cell.length_c   1.000
_cell.angle_alpha   90.00
_cell.angle_beta   90.00
_cell.angle_gamma   90.00
#
_symmetry.space_group_name_H-M   'P 1'
#
loop_
_entity.id
_entity.type
_entity.pdbx_description
1 polymer ?
#
loop_
_entity_poly.entity_id
_entity_poly.type
_entity_poly.pdbx_seq_one_letter_code
_entity_poly.pdbx_strand_id
1 'polypeptide(L)'
;MFNTFNSEDIFSSLTDSEKVNSLLYQCTLHSDVNPTTTMDYHTAVEVYQSLPKHLGQRGEKAVPVRVWLYPLKNLDHAAACVEFEISEDLLLRAEKVLEHLRRVTMRCQDTMSDHTNAYVMKWFPYAKDKLTQFSQILSEYQVEFQKILAKATEFIRENGESGLLWFREILKKHDQSPFTPQALDHWLHNKEAEVNAVNICKTNNLPIVKSEKELETVLLDSQTDRVLCFTLTSLEDEDPFLSTMKHYKHSVCNLLIPTYSLLVLMTLCSYMFISVNMTLCLYSILVLI
;
A
#
# COMPACT_ATOMS: atom_id res chain seq x y z
N MET A 1 -11.90 -39.97 12.68
CA MET A 1 -10.81 -40.00 13.69
C MET A 1 -9.84 -38.90 13.32
N PHE A 2 -9.81 -37.80 14.06
CA PHE A 2 -8.67 -36.89 13.97
C PHE A 2 -7.53 -37.59 14.72
N ASN A 3 -6.40 -37.81 14.05
CA ASN A 3 -5.19 -38.29 14.72
C ASN A 3 -4.90 -37.30 15.86
N THR A 4 -4.88 -37.81 17.09
CA THR A 4 -4.41 -37.04 18.25
C THR A 4 -2.91 -36.89 18.12
N PHE A 5 -2.49 -35.80 17.49
CA PHE A 5 -1.10 -35.37 17.49
C PHE A 5 -0.82 -34.67 18.83
N ASN A 6 0.26 -35.05 19.52
CA ASN A 6 0.74 -34.40 20.75
C ASN A 6 1.83 -33.37 20.38
N SER A 7 1.83 -32.19 21.00
CA SER A 7 2.75 -31.09 20.68
C SER A 7 4.19 -31.47 21.01
N GLU A 8 4.37 -32.19 22.11
CA GLU A 8 5.66 -32.74 22.53
C GLU A 8 6.20 -33.79 21.54
N ASP A 9 5.33 -34.60 20.93
CA ASP A 9 5.74 -35.61 19.93
C ASP A 9 6.18 -34.94 18.62
N ILE A 10 5.49 -33.86 18.20
CA ILE A 10 5.89 -33.09 17.03
C ILE A 10 7.23 -32.40 17.28
N PHE A 11 7.37 -31.70 18.41
CA PHE A 11 8.61 -30.98 18.72
C PHE A 11 9.79 -31.93 18.93
N SER A 12 9.59 -33.09 19.56
CA SER A 12 10.63 -34.10 19.74
C SER A 12 11.05 -34.77 18.44
N SER A 13 10.14 -34.88 17.46
CA SER A 13 10.43 -35.41 16.12
C SER A 13 11.26 -34.49 15.23
N LEU A 14 11.40 -33.21 15.60
CA LEU A 14 12.26 -32.26 14.90
C LEU A 14 13.74 -32.61 15.11
N THR A 15 14.54 -32.48 14.06
CA THR A 15 16.00 -32.48 14.13
C THR A 15 16.50 -31.30 14.97
N ASP A 16 17.73 -31.40 15.49
CA ASP A 16 18.32 -30.31 16.28
C ASP A 16 18.42 -29.00 15.48
N SER A 17 18.70 -29.07 14.16
CA SER A 17 18.66 -27.92 13.27
C SER A 17 17.27 -27.31 13.12
N GLU A 18 16.23 -28.15 13.02
CA GLU A 18 14.84 -27.66 12.91
C GLU A 18 14.37 -27.05 14.22
N LYS A 19 14.78 -27.59 15.37
CA LYS A 19 14.49 -27.00 16.69
C LYS A 19 15.09 -25.61 16.81
N VAL A 20 16.37 -25.44 16.45
CA VAL A 20 17.02 -24.13 16.45
C VAL A 20 16.32 -23.17 15.48
N ASN A 21 15.99 -23.62 14.27
CA ASN A 21 15.28 -22.80 13.29
C ASN A 21 13.87 -22.41 13.78
N SER A 22 13.17 -23.26 14.52
CA SER A 22 11.84 -22.97 15.05
C SER A 22 11.80 -21.73 15.97
N LEU A 23 12.93 -21.43 16.64
CA LEU A 23 13.08 -20.26 17.52
C LEU A 23 13.22 -18.94 16.75
N LEU A 24 13.48 -19.00 15.44
CA LEU A 24 13.61 -17.81 14.57
C LEU A 24 12.26 -17.33 14.05
N TYR A 25 11.20 -18.13 14.19
CA TYR A 25 9.88 -17.81 13.67
C TYR A 25 8.96 -17.27 14.75
N GLN A 26 8.23 -16.22 14.40
CA GLN A 26 7.14 -15.68 15.18
C GLN A 26 5.83 -15.94 14.42
N CYS A 27 4.87 -16.59 15.08
CA CYS A 27 3.59 -16.95 14.49
C CYS A 27 2.53 -15.91 14.89
N THR A 28 1.76 -15.43 13.92
CA THR A 28 0.55 -14.63 14.20
C THR A 28 -0.66 -15.42 13.75
N LEU A 29 -1.50 -15.80 14.72
CA LEU A 29 -2.74 -16.53 14.47
C LEU A 29 -3.89 -15.54 14.24
N HIS A 30 -4.55 -15.66 13.09
CA HIS A 30 -5.85 -15.05 12.82
C HIS A 30 -6.92 -16.14 12.89
N SER A 31 -7.90 -15.99 13.79
CA SER A 31 -8.93 -17.02 14.05
C SER A 31 -10.29 -16.37 14.27
N ASP A 32 -11.36 -17.07 13.84
CA ASP A 32 -12.74 -16.66 14.12
C ASP A 32 -13.15 -16.89 15.58
N VAL A 33 -12.35 -17.64 16.35
CA VAL A 33 -12.69 -18.06 17.71
C VAL A 33 -11.96 -17.24 18.77
N ASN A 34 -10.78 -16.69 18.46
CA ASN A 34 -9.94 -15.94 19.38
C ASN A 34 -9.37 -14.68 18.71
N PRO A 35 -9.09 -13.60 19.47
CA PRO A 35 -8.40 -12.42 18.95
C PRO A 35 -7.06 -12.76 18.29
N THR A 36 -6.67 -11.95 17.31
CA THR A 36 -5.34 -12.06 16.67
C THR A 36 -4.26 -12.04 17.75
N THR A 37 -3.47 -13.12 17.81
CA THR A 37 -2.46 -13.31 18.85
C THR A 37 -1.14 -13.72 18.21
N THR A 38 -0.05 -13.12 18.68
CA THR A 38 1.30 -13.46 18.25
C THR A 38 1.97 -14.35 19.30
N MET A 39 2.61 -15.43 18.86
CA MET A 39 3.14 -16.49 19.71
C MET A 39 4.37 -17.16 19.08
N ASP A 40 5.14 -17.90 19.88
CA ASP A 40 6.23 -18.73 19.37
C ASP A 40 5.72 -20.00 18.65
N TYR A 41 6.64 -20.71 17.98
CA TYR A 41 6.32 -21.93 17.25
C TYR A 41 5.66 -23.01 18.14
N HIS A 42 6.18 -23.21 19.35
CA HIS A 42 5.70 -24.25 20.25
C HIS A 42 4.24 -24.00 20.65
N THR A 43 3.96 -22.78 21.08
CA THR A 43 2.62 -22.32 21.43
C THR A 43 1.68 -22.44 20.23
N ALA A 44 2.14 -22.13 19.01
CA ALA A 44 1.33 -22.27 17.81
C ALA A 44 0.89 -23.73 17.56
N VAL A 45 1.77 -24.71 17.81
CA VAL A 45 1.44 -26.14 17.68
C VAL A 45 0.39 -26.57 18.72
N GLU A 46 0.54 -26.13 19.97
CA GLU A 46 -0.45 -26.38 21.03
C GLU A 46 -1.82 -25.77 20.70
N VAL A 47 -1.81 -24.51 20.26
CA VAL A 47 -3.03 -23.82 19.86
C VAL A 47 -3.70 -24.56 18.70
N TYR A 48 -2.94 -24.94 17.67
CA TYR A 48 -3.45 -25.71 16.52
C TYR A 48 -4.12 -27.02 16.96
N GLN A 49 -3.53 -27.75 17.89
CA GLN A 49 -4.11 -28.98 18.45
C GLN A 49 -5.39 -28.74 19.25
N SER A 50 -5.49 -27.57 19.88
CA SER A 50 -6.69 -27.19 20.63
C SER A 50 -7.84 -26.75 19.71
N LEU A 51 -7.58 -26.25 18.49
CA LEU A 51 -8.57 -25.66 17.58
C LEU A 51 -9.86 -26.51 17.41
N PRO A 52 -9.79 -27.83 17.15
CA PRO A 52 -10.99 -28.64 16.99
C PRO A 52 -11.90 -28.67 18.23
N LYS A 53 -11.32 -28.54 19.44
CA LYS A 53 -12.06 -28.54 20.71
C LYS A 53 -12.88 -27.26 20.88
N HIS A 54 -12.52 -26.19 20.19
CA HIS A 54 -13.20 -24.89 20.31
C HIS A 54 -14.47 -24.77 19.48
N LEU A 55 -14.76 -25.72 18.58
CA LEU A 55 -16.00 -25.73 17.78
C LEU A 55 -17.26 -26.09 18.60
N GLY A 56 -17.08 -26.61 19.82
CA GLY A 56 -18.17 -27.15 20.62
C GLY A 56 -18.52 -28.59 20.25
N GLN A 57 -19.30 -29.29 21.09
CA GLN A 57 -19.56 -30.73 20.91
C GLN A 57 -20.32 -31.06 19.62
N ARG A 58 -21.12 -30.11 19.12
CA ARG A 58 -21.95 -30.25 17.92
C ARG A 58 -21.64 -29.17 16.89
N GLY A 59 -20.51 -28.48 17.02
CA GLY A 59 -20.17 -27.36 16.13
C GLY A 59 -20.96 -26.08 16.44
N GLU A 60 -21.54 -25.95 17.63
CA GLU A 60 -22.38 -24.80 18.02
C GLU A 60 -21.62 -23.46 18.05
N LYS A 61 -20.28 -23.49 18.06
CA LYS A 61 -19.41 -22.31 17.95
C LYS A 61 -18.82 -22.14 16.54
N ALA A 62 -19.21 -22.97 15.58
CA ALA A 62 -18.73 -22.86 14.21
C ALA A 62 -19.35 -21.64 13.52
N VAL A 63 -18.56 -20.99 12.66
CA VAL A 63 -18.98 -19.86 11.85
C VAL A 63 -19.23 -20.29 10.39
N PRO A 64 -20.14 -19.63 9.66
CA PRO A 64 -20.38 -19.95 8.25
C PRO A 64 -19.16 -19.65 7.39
N VAL A 65 -18.66 -20.66 6.67
CA VAL A 65 -17.54 -20.51 5.70
C VAL A 65 -18.07 -20.19 4.29
N ARG A 66 -19.30 -20.61 3.98
CA ARG A 66 -19.92 -20.42 2.66
C ARG A 66 -21.38 -20.01 2.82
N VAL A 67 -21.80 -19.04 2.03
CA VAL A 67 -23.20 -18.61 1.92
C VAL A 67 -23.69 -18.81 0.49
N TRP A 68 -24.95 -19.21 0.36
CA TRP A 68 -25.64 -19.33 -0.93
C TRP A 68 -26.71 -18.26 -1.00
N LEU A 69 -26.66 -17.41 -2.01
CA LEU A 69 -27.62 -16.32 -2.22
C LEU A 69 -28.51 -16.65 -3.41
N TYR A 70 -29.82 -16.40 -3.26
CA TYR A 70 -30.79 -16.58 -4.35
C TYR A 70 -31.20 -15.21 -4.90
N PRO A 71 -31.11 -14.97 -6.23
CA PRO A 71 -31.48 -13.67 -6.80
C PRO A 71 -32.94 -13.31 -6.56
N LEU A 72 -33.21 -12.13 -5.99
CA LEU A 72 -34.57 -11.67 -5.67
C LEU A 72 -35.46 -11.55 -6.90
N LYS A 73 -34.90 -11.19 -8.07
CA LYS A 73 -35.64 -11.11 -9.35
C LYS A 73 -36.35 -12.41 -9.76
N ASN A 74 -35.88 -13.54 -9.24
CA ASN A 74 -36.47 -14.86 -9.50
C ASN A 74 -37.65 -15.16 -8.56
N LEU A 75 -37.85 -14.35 -7.51
CA LEU A 75 -38.98 -14.41 -6.58
C LEU A 75 -40.01 -13.31 -6.87
N ASP A 76 -39.54 -12.12 -7.20
CA ASP A 76 -40.35 -10.95 -7.53
C ASP A 76 -39.73 -10.20 -8.72
N HIS A 77 -40.44 -10.13 -9.83
CA HIS A 77 -39.99 -9.44 -11.04
C HIS A 77 -39.84 -7.92 -10.86
N ALA A 78 -40.44 -7.33 -9.83
CA ALA A 78 -40.26 -5.93 -9.48
C ALA A 78 -39.02 -5.67 -8.59
N ALA A 79 -38.35 -6.72 -8.11
CA ALA A 79 -37.16 -6.57 -7.28
C ALA A 79 -35.95 -6.06 -8.08
N ALA A 80 -35.10 -5.26 -7.44
CA ALA A 80 -33.88 -4.74 -8.04
C ALA A 80 -32.96 -5.89 -8.52
N CYS A 81 -32.45 -5.77 -9.74
CA CYS A 81 -31.51 -6.71 -10.35
C CYS A 81 -30.13 -6.06 -10.49
N VAL A 82 -29.08 -6.74 -10.02
CA VAL A 82 -27.71 -6.40 -10.40
C VAL A 82 -27.49 -6.96 -11.81
N GLU A 83 -27.53 -6.09 -12.81
CA GLU A 83 -27.34 -6.46 -14.23
C GLU A 83 -25.88 -6.38 -14.69
N PHE A 84 -25.01 -5.78 -13.88
CA PHE A 84 -23.64 -5.45 -14.27
C PHE A 84 -22.64 -6.17 -13.39
N GLU A 85 -21.75 -6.90 -14.05
CA GLU A 85 -20.60 -7.55 -13.45
C GLU A 85 -19.34 -6.77 -13.82
N ILE A 86 -18.41 -6.65 -12.86
CA ILE A 86 -17.09 -6.10 -13.15
C ILE A 86 -16.35 -7.17 -13.95
N SER A 87 -15.98 -6.86 -15.19
CA SER A 87 -15.23 -7.80 -16.03
C SER A 87 -13.94 -8.23 -15.32
N GLU A 88 -13.60 -9.51 -15.42
CA GLU A 88 -12.40 -10.11 -14.82
C GLU A 88 -11.11 -9.33 -15.15
N ASP A 89 -10.97 -8.82 -16.38
CA ASP A 89 -9.84 -7.98 -16.79
C ASP A 89 -9.68 -6.72 -15.92
N LEU A 90 -10.78 -6.02 -15.64
CA LEU A 90 -10.76 -4.81 -14.81
C LEU A 90 -10.41 -5.13 -13.36
N LEU A 91 -10.93 -6.23 -12.82
CA LEU A 91 -10.58 -6.71 -11.48
C LEU A 91 -9.09 -7.04 -11.39
N LEU A 92 -8.61 -7.86 -12.32
CA LEU A 92 -7.21 -8.26 -12.38
C LEU A 92 -6.28 -7.05 -12.52
N ARG A 93 -6.66 -6.04 -13.30
CA ARG A 93 -5.89 -4.80 -13.42
C ARG A 93 -5.85 -4.02 -12.11
N ALA A 94 -6.98 -3.85 -11.43
CA ALA A 94 -7.04 -3.18 -10.13
C ALA A 94 -6.21 -3.91 -9.07
N GLU A 95 -6.29 -5.24 -9.02
CA GLU A 95 -5.48 -6.09 -8.15
C GLU A 95 -3.98 -5.93 -8.42
N LYS A 96 -3.57 -5.96 -9.69
CA LYS A 96 -2.16 -5.76 -10.08
C LYS A 96 -1.61 -4.41 -9.62
N VAL A 97 -2.42 -3.35 -9.68
CA VAL A 97 -2.02 -2.03 -9.18
C VAL A 97 -1.81 -2.08 -7.66
N LEU A 98 -2.77 -2.61 -6.91
CA LEU A 98 -2.68 -2.70 -5.45
C LEU A 98 -1.51 -3.57 -4.98
N GLU A 99 -1.29 -4.69 -5.63
CA GLU A 99 -0.19 -5.60 -5.32
C GLU A 99 1.17 -4.98 -5.67
N HIS A 100 1.27 -4.24 -6.78
CA HIS A 100 2.50 -3.51 -7.13
C HIS A 100 2.84 -2.47 -6.05
N LEU A 101 1.88 -1.62 -5.68
CA LEU A 101 2.06 -0.60 -4.63
C LEU A 101 2.52 -1.23 -3.31
N ARG A 102 1.87 -2.33 -2.89
CA ARG A 102 2.23 -3.07 -1.68
C ARG A 102 3.66 -3.59 -1.76
N ARG A 103 4.02 -4.26 -2.86
CA ARG A 103 5.36 -4.85 -3.04
C ARG A 103 6.46 -3.79 -3.00
N VAL A 104 6.28 -2.67 -3.69
CA VAL A 104 7.27 -1.58 -3.68
C VAL A 104 7.38 -0.94 -2.29
N THR A 105 6.24 -0.78 -1.59
CA THR A 105 6.24 -0.28 -0.21
C THR A 105 7.04 -1.19 0.72
N MET A 106 6.82 -2.51 0.62
CA MET A 106 7.58 -3.51 1.40
C MET A 106 9.07 -3.46 1.08
N ARG A 107 9.44 -3.48 -0.21
CA ARG A 107 10.85 -3.41 -0.63
C ARG A 107 11.57 -2.15 -0.14
N CYS A 108 10.86 -1.01 -0.11
CA CYS A 108 11.37 0.23 0.48
C CYS A 108 11.60 0.08 2.00
N GLN A 109 10.65 -0.52 2.73
CA GLN A 109 10.77 -0.79 4.16
C GLN A 109 11.89 -1.80 4.48
N ASP A 110 12.05 -2.84 3.66
CA ASP A 110 13.14 -3.82 3.76
C ASP A 110 14.49 -3.12 3.56
N THR A 111 14.61 -2.25 2.56
CA THR A 111 15.84 -1.45 2.34
C THR A 111 16.21 -0.63 3.58
N MET A 112 15.24 -0.02 4.26
CA MET A 112 15.48 0.78 5.46
C MET A 112 15.76 -0.05 6.72
N SER A 113 15.19 -1.26 6.81
CA SER A 113 15.28 -2.13 7.99
C SER A 113 16.40 -3.16 7.92
N ASP A 114 16.97 -3.40 6.74
CA ASP A 114 18.12 -4.28 6.58
C ASP A 114 19.32 -3.79 7.41
N HIS A 115 19.79 -4.66 8.29
CA HIS A 115 20.97 -4.47 9.11
C HIS A 115 22.23 -4.09 8.31
N THR A 116 22.37 -4.55 7.07
CA THR A 116 23.50 -4.18 6.21
C THR A 116 23.51 -2.68 5.89
N ASN A 117 22.33 -2.07 5.80
CA ASN A 117 22.12 -0.66 5.50
C ASN A 117 22.10 0.25 6.74
N ALA A 118 22.18 -0.33 7.95
CA ALA A 118 22.06 0.41 9.21
C ALA A 118 23.07 1.57 9.35
N TYR A 119 24.26 1.44 8.76
CA TYR A 119 25.23 2.54 8.73
C TYR A 119 24.75 3.69 7.86
N VAL A 120 24.26 3.40 6.65
CA VAL A 120 23.77 4.43 5.72
C VAL A 120 22.57 5.14 6.34
N MET A 121 21.61 4.38 6.88
CA MET A 121 20.42 4.93 7.52
C MET A 121 20.72 5.79 8.76
N LYS A 122 21.85 5.52 9.45
CA LYS A 122 22.28 6.30 10.62
C LYS A 122 23.05 7.55 10.24
N TRP A 123 23.93 7.48 9.26
CA TRP A 123 24.89 8.54 8.96
C TRP A 123 24.51 9.42 7.77
N PHE A 124 23.55 8.98 6.95
CA PHE A 124 22.99 9.74 5.84
C PHE A 124 21.47 9.88 6.04
N PRO A 125 21.03 10.71 7.00
CA PRO A 125 19.62 10.81 7.37
C PRO A 125 18.73 11.23 6.19
N TYR A 126 19.22 12.08 5.28
CA TYR A 126 18.48 12.46 4.08
C TYR A 126 18.12 11.28 3.17
N ALA A 127 18.97 10.25 3.09
CA ALA A 127 18.66 9.03 2.34
C ALA A 127 17.49 8.27 2.98
N LYS A 128 17.54 8.12 4.32
CA LYS A 128 16.46 7.50 5.10
C LYS A 128 15.16 8.31 4.99
N ASP A 129 15.24 9.63 5.03
CA ASP A 129 14.09 10.52 4.95
C ASP A 129 13.40 10.42 3.58
N LYS A 130 14.17 10.32 2.49
CA LYS A 130 13.62 10.10 1.14
C LYS A 130 12.88 8.76 1.03
N LEU A 131 13.48 7.67 1.50
CA LEU A 131 12.84 6.35 1.52
C LEU A 131 11.58 6.34 2.40
N THR A 132 11.64 6.99 3.56
CA THR A 132 10.50 7.13 4.48
C THR A 132 9.35 7.90 3.81
N GLN A 133 9.65 9.04 3.18
CA GLN A 133 8.68 9.83 2.44
C GLN A 133 8.06 9.04 1.29
N PHE A 134 8.87 8.32 0.52
CA PHE A 134 8.39 7.46 -0.55
C PHE A 134 7.41 6.39 -0.05
N SER A 135 7.80 5.65 1.00
CA SER A 135 6.95 4.62 1.63
C SER A 135 5.62 5.20 2.14
N GLN A 136 5.66 6.39 2.74
CA GLN A 136 4.46 7.08 3.21
C GLN A 136 3.54 7.49 2.06
N ILE A 137 4.09 8.11 1.00
CA ILE A 137 3.31 8.53 -0.17
C ILE A 137 2.65 7.32 -0.85
N LEU A 138 3.36 6.20 -0.99
CA LEU A 138 2.80 4.97 -1.54
C LEU A 138 1.66 4.41 -0.68
N SER A 139 1.85 4.35 0.63
CA SER A 139 0.82 3.85 1.57
C SER A 139 -0.45 4.70 1.50
N GLU A 140 -0.29 6.03 1.50
CA GLU A 140 -1.41 6.96 1.40
C GLU A 140 -2.12 6.83 0.05
N TYR A 141 -1.37 6.78 -1.06
CA TYR A 141 -1.95 6.58 -2.39
C TYR A 141 -2.71 5.26 -2.52
N GLN A 142 -2.17 4.17 -1.98
CA GLN A 142 -2.82 2.85 -1.99
C GLN A 142 -4.17 2.91 -1.26
N VAL A 143 -4.21 3.53 -0.07
CA VAL A 143 -5.46 3.68 0.70
C VAL A 143 -6.50 4.49 -0.07
N GLU A 144 -6.10 5.61 -0.66
CA GLU A 144 -7.03 6.43 -1.47
C GLU A 144 -7.50 5.67 -2.70
N PHE A 145 -6.61 5.00 -3.42
CA PHE A 145 -6.95 4.19 -4.59
C PHE A 145 -7.96 3.08 -4.23
N GLN A 146 -7.78 2.39 -3.10
CA GLN A 146 -8.75 1.41 -2.59
C GLN A 146 -10.11 2.03 -2.29
N LYS A 147 -10.16 3.21 -1.65
CA LYS A 147 -11.42 3.94 -1.38
C LYS A 147 -12.14 4.29 -2.68
N ILE A 148 -11.40 4.71 -3.70
CA ILE A 148 -11.94 5.06 -5.01
C ILE A 148 -12.50 3.81 -5.71
N LEU A 149 -11.78 2.69 -5.69
CA LEU A 149 -12.26 1.42 -6.24
C LEU A 149 -13.52 0.91 -5.51
N ALA A 150 -13.60 1.08 -4.18
CA ALA A 150 -14.78 0.73 -3.41
C ALA A 150 -16.00 1.56 -3.84
N LYS A 151 -15.83 2.89 -3.94
CA LYS A 151 -16.88 3.78 -4.45
C LYS A 151 -17.29 3.46 -5.88
N ALA A 152 -16.34 3.10 -6.75
CA ALA A 152 -16.65 2.68 -8.11
C ALA A 152 -17.46 1.39 -8.14
N THR A 153 -17.14 0.44 -7.27
CA THR A 153 -17.89 -0.82 -7.12
C THR A 153 -19.32 -0.57 -6.65
N GLU A 154 -19.52 0.34 -5.70
CA GLU A 154 -20.86 0.78 -5.26
C GLU A 154 -21.62 1.45 -6.42
N PHE A 155 -20.97 2.39 -7.11
CA PHE A 155 -21.57 3.14 -8.21
C PHE A 155 -21.95 2.26 -9.40
N ILE A 156 -21.21 1.19 -9.68
CA ILE A 156 -21.55 0.17 -10.70
C ILE A 156 -22.87 -0.52 -10.36
N ARG A 157 -23.14 -0.81 -9.07
CA ARG A 157 -24.39 -1.46 -8.66
C ARG A 157 -25.60 -0.58 -8.93
N GLU A 158 -25.45 0.73 -8.80
CA GLU A 158 -26.53 1.71 -8.98
C GLU A 158 -26.68 2.19 -10.43
N ASN A 159 -25.56 2.33 -11.16
CA ASN A 159 -25.50 3.07 -12.43
C ASN A 159 -24.97 2.22 -13.60
N GLY A 160 -24.66 0.95 -13.36
CA GLY A 160 -24.30 -0.02 -14.38
C GLY A 160 -23.11 0.38 -15.25
N GLU A 161 -23.34 0.47 -16.56
CA GLU A 161 -22.32 0.79 -17.56
C GLU A 161 -21.57 2.11 -17.28
N SER A 162 -22.27 3.14 -16.80
CA SER A 162 -21.64 4.41 -16.43
C SER A 162 -20.60 4.23 -15.32
N GLY A 163 -20.85 3.31 -14.38
CA GLY A 163 -19.88 2.96 -13.35
C GLY A 163 -18.69 2.16 -13.87
N LEU A 164 -18.91 1.27 -14.85
CA LEU A 164 -17.82 0.54 -15.50
C LEU A 164 -16.90 1.49 -16.29
N LEU A 165 -17.47 2.50 -16.96
CA LEU A 165 -16.71 3.55 -17.62
C LEU A 165 -15.88 4.36 -16.63
N TRP A 166 -16.46 4.71 -15.47
CA TRP A 166 -15.73 5.40 -14.42
C TRP A 166 -14.60 4.54 -13.84
N PHE A 167 -14.84 3.25 -13.60
CA PHE A 167 -13.80 2.29 -13.17
C PHE A 167 -12.63 2.23 -14.17
N ARG A 168 -12.92 2.18 -15.47
CA ARG A 168 -11.89 2.23 -16.53
C ARG A 168 -11.09 3.53 -16.48
N GLU A 169 -11.75 4.66 -16.26
CA GLU A 169 -11.06 5.95 -16.17
C GLU A 169 -10.17 6.03 -14.93
N ILE A 170 -10.59 5.46 -13.79
CA ILE A 170 -9.74 5.36 -12.59
C ILE A 170 -8.42 4.63 -12.92
N LEU A 171 -8.50 3.45 -13.56
CA LEU A 171 -7.31 2.69 -13.95
C LEU A 171 -6.45 3.45 -14.96
N LYS A 172 -7.08 4.09 -15.95
CA LYS A 172 -6.36 4.90 -16.94
C LYS A 172 -5.66 6.10 -16.31
N LYS A 173 -6.26 6.75 -15.32
CA LYS A 173 -5.62 7.84 -14.56
C LYS A 173 -4.41 7.33 -13.79
N HIS A 174 -4.49 6.14 -13.20
CA HIS A 174 -3.33 5.49 -12.60
C HIS A 174 -2.22 5.23 -13.63
N ASP A 175 -2.54 4.71 -14.82
CA ASP A 175 -1.55 4.46 -15.88
C ASP A 175 -0.84 5.74 -16.36
N GLN A 176 -1.47 6.91 -16.16
CA GLN A 176 -0.93 8.23 -16.51
C GLN A 176 -0.27 8.96 -15.33
N SER A 177 -0.23 8.32 -14.16
CA SER A 177 0.27 8.90 -12.92
C SER A 177 1.78 8.69 -12.74
N PRO A 178 2.44 9.35 -11.78
CA PRO A 178 3.79 8.98 -11.37
C PRO A 178 3.86 7.66 -10.57
N PHE A 179 2.71 7.01 -10.32
CA PHE A 179 2.61 5.75 -9.57
C PHE A 179 2.63 4.52 -10.48
N THR A 180 3.08 4.65 -11.73
CA THR A 180 3.21 3.48 -12.61
C THR A 180 4.27 2.52 -12.11
N PRO A 181 4.13 1.22 -12.42
CA PRO A 181 5.13 0.23 -12.06
C PRO A 181 6.57 0.61 -12.42
N GLN A 182 6.76 1.07 -13.65
CA GLN A 182 8.06 1.43 -14.18
C GLN A 182 8.68 2.62 -13.43
N ALA A 183 7.89 3.66 -13.15
CA ALA A 183 8.38 4.85 -12.46
C ALA A 183 8.80 4.54 -11.01
N LEU A 184 7.95 3.80 -10.30
CA LEU A 184 8.18 3.41 -8.91
C LEU A 184 9.39 2.47 -8.76
N ASP A 185 9.46 1.43 -9.61
CA ASP A 185 10.56 0.46 -9.58
C ASP A 185 11.89 1.13 -9.96
N HIS A 186 11.87 2.05 -10.93
CA HIS A 186 13.06 2.80 -11.34
C HIS A 186 13.58 3.70 -10.22
N TRP A 187 12.70 4.49 -9.59
CA TRP A 187 13.11 5.38 -8.50
C TRP A 187 13.69 4.59 -7.32
N LEU A 188 13.01 3.52 -6.90
CA LEU A 188 13.48 2.70 -5.79
C LEU A 188 14.81 2.01 -6.11
N HIS A 189 14.96 1.49 -7.34
CA HIS A 189 16.22 0.90 -7.79
C HIS A 189 17.39 1.89 -7.72
N ASN A 190 17.19 3.14 -8.15
CA ASN A 190 18.23 4.16 -8.07
C ASN A 190 18.61 4.45 -6.61
N LYS A 191 17.64 4.51 -5.70
CA LYS A 191 17.92 4.71 -4.27
C LYS A 191 18.61 3.52 -3.61
N GLU A 192 18.25 2.30 -3.97
CA GLU A 192 18.99 1.11 -3.52
C GLU A 192 20.43 1.10 -4.05
N ALA A 193 20.65 1.53 -5.30
CA ALA A 193 22.00 1.64 -5.87
C ALA A 193 22.85 2.70 -5.13
N GLU A 194 22.26 3.85 -4.75
CA GLU A 194 22.92 4.86 -3.92
C GLU A 194 23.33 4.29 -2.55
N VAL A 195 22.41 3.60 -1.86
CA VAL A 195 22.68 2.95 -0.56
C VAL A 195 23.79 1.91 -0.70
N ASN A 196 23.72 1.08 -1.74
CA ASN A 196 24.71 0.06 -2.01
C ASN A 196 26.10 0.66 -2.31
N ALA A 197 26.18 1.76 -3.05
CA ALA A 197 27.44 2.45 -3.32
C ALA A 197 28.12 2.90 -2.02
N VAL A 198 27.37 3.48 -1.08
CA VAL A 198 27.90 3.87 0.25
C VAL A 198 28.39 2.65 1.03
N ASN A 199 27.63 1.55 1.01
CA ASN A 199 28.04 0.30 1.66
C ASN A 199 29.32 -0.29 1.06
N ILE A 200 29.50 -0.22 -0.27
CA ILE A 200 30.73 -0.63 -0.94
C ILE A 200 31.91 0.24 -0.48
N CYS A 201 31.74 1.56 -0.42
CA CYS A 201 32.79 2.45 0.08
C CYS A 201 33.18 2.11 1.52
N LYS A 202 32.19 1.87 2.39
CA LYS A 202 32.41 1.48 3.79
C LYS A 202 33.13 0.14 3.90
N THR A 203 32.72 -0.89 3.15
CA THR A 203 33.33 -2.23 3.20
C THR A 203 34.77 -2.24 2.68
N ASN A 204 35.12 -1.32 1.78
CA ASN A 204 36.49 -1.10 1.33
C ASN A 204 37.31 -0.19 2.26
N ASN A 205 36.79 0.17 3.44
CA ASN A 205 37.43 1.07 4.41
C ASN A 205 37.81 2.44 3.83
N LEU A 206 37.06 2.94 2.84
CA LEU A 206 37.26 4.28 2.33
C LEU A 206 36.84 5.30 3.41
N PRO A 207 37.66 6.32 3.70
CA PRO A 207 37.27 7.38 4.63
C PRO A 207 36.01 8.09 4.14
N ILE A 208 34.96 8.07 4.96
CA ILE A 208 33.70 8.77 4.68
C ILE A 208 33.71 10.08 5.45
N VAL A 209 33.72 11.18 4.71
CA VAL A 209 33.68 12.55 5.20
C VAL A 209 32.24 13.05 5.17
N LYS A 210 31.72 13.52 6.30
CA LYS A 210 30.28 13.80 6.49
C LYS A 210 29.91 15.27 6.46
N SER A 211 30.91 16.16 6.47
CA SER A 211 30.70 17.60 6.44
C SER A 211 31.87 18.30 5.79
N GLU A 212 31.63 19.52 5.31
CA GLU A 212 32.67 20.38 4.77
C GLU A 212 33.81 20.61 5.78
N LYS A 213 33.49 20.74 7.07
CA LYS A 213 34.47 20.87 8.15
C LYS A 213 35.37 19.63 8.32
N GLU A 214 34.79 18.44 8.21
CA GLU A 214 35.58 17.20 8.22
C GLU A 214 36.47 17.12 6.98
N LEU A 215 35.97 17.59 5.83
CA LEU A 215 36.76 17.64 4.58
C LEU A 215 37.93 18.61 4.71
N GLU A 216 37.71 19.82 5.23
CA GLU A 216 38.75 20.80 5.52
C GLU A 216 39.83 20.22 6.43
N THR A 217 39.44 19.43 7.45
CA THR A 217 40.39 18.78 8.35
C THR A 217 41.30 17.79 7.60
N VAL A 218 40.75 17.03 6.64
CA VAL A 218 41.53 16.12 5.79
C VAL A 218 42.45 16.89 4.84
N LEU A 219 41.97 18.01 4.29
CA LEU A 219 42.74 18.84 3.35
C LEU A 219 43.89 19.60 4.02
N LEU A 220 43.74 19.95 5.30
CA LEU A 220 44.75 20.68 6.08
C LEU A 220 45.76 19.77 6.79
N ASP A 221 45.62 18.45 6.68
CA ASP A 221 46.58 17.50 7.25
C ASP A 221 47.93 17.59 6.53
N SER A 222 48.96 17.98 7.27
CA SER A 222 50.35 18.09 6.80
C SER A 222 50.93 16.80 6.19
N GLN A 223 50.33 15.63 6.45
CA GLN A 223 50.74 14.34 5.90
C GLN A 223 50.04 13.99 4.58
N THR A 224 49.06 14.80 4.15
CA THR A 224 48.26 14.54 2.95
C THR A 224 48.81 15.32 1.75
N ASP A 225 49.40 14.61 0.78
CA ASP A 225 49.93 15.25 -0.45
C ASP A 225 48.83 15.47 -1.51
N ARG A 226 47.89 14.53 -1.66
CA ARG A 226 46.80 14.59 -2.64
C ARG A 226 45.53 13.91 -2.11
N VAL A 227 44.38 14.51 -2.36
CA VAL A 227 43.05 13.97 -2.01
C VAL A 227 42.23 13.77 -3.27
N LEU A 228 41.67 12.56 -3.43
CA LEU A 228 40.62 12.28 -4.41
C LEU A 228 39.30 12.11 -3.65
N CYS A 229 38.37 13.03 -3.87
CA CYS A 229 37.07 13.05 -3.20
C CYS A 229 35.96 12.68 -4.20
N PHE A 230 35.07 11.77 -3.80
CA PHE A 230 33.83 11.46 -4.51
C PHE A 230 32.65 11.96 -3.69
N THR A 231 32.00 13.02 -4.16
CA THR A 231 30.84 13.62 -3.50
C THR A 231 29.55 12.98 -3.99
N LEU A 232 28.71 12.54 -3.06
CA LEU A 232 27.39 11.98 -3.35
C LEU A 232 26.32 13.07 -3.23
N THR A 233 26.05 13.78 -4.33
CA THR A 233 25.12 14.93 -4.34
C THR A 233 23.64 14.52 -4.23
N SER A 234 23.27 13.36 -4.79
CA SER A 234 21.87 12.88 -4.82
C SER A 234 21.27 12.56 -3.45
N LEU A 235 22.09 12.44 -2.40
CA LEU A 235 21.63 12.05 -1.06
C LEU A 235 20.89 13.18 -0.35
N GLU A 236 21.28 14.44 -0.52
CA GLU A 236 20.76 15.57 0.28
C GLU A 236 19.72 16.42 -0.46
N ASP A 237 19.82 16.54 -1.79
CA ASP A 237 18.97 17.43 -2.59
C ASP A 237 17.47 17.09 -2.51
N GLU A 238 16.59 18.07 -2.73
CA GLU A 238 15.17 17.80 -2.90
C GLU A 238 14.95 16.79 -4.05
N ASP A 239 14.12 15.78 -3.81
CA ASP A 239 13.85 14.76 -4.81
C ASP A 239 12.65 15.19 -5.69
N PRO A 240 12.88 15.55 -6.97
CA PRO A 240 11.82 16.07 -7.85
C PRO A 240 10.74 15.02 -8.12
N PHE A 241 11.08 13.73 -8.08
CA PHE A 241 10.11 12.67 -8.26
C PHE A 241 9.17 12.57 -7.07
N LEU A 242 9.70 12.61 -5.84
CA LEU A 242 8.87 12.66 -4.63
C LEU A 242 7.94 13.87 -4.61
N SER A 243 8.42 15.04 -5.01
CA SER A 243 7.60 16.25 -5.14
C SER A 243 6.46 16.07 -6.16
N THR A 244 6.76 15.45 -7.30
CA THR A 244 5.76 15.12 -8.34
C THR A 244 4.69 14.16 -7.79
N MET A 245 5.10 13.12 -7.07
CA MET A 245 4.17 12.16 -6.46
C MET A 245 3.24 12.83 -5.43
N LYS A 246 3.80 13.68 -4.55
CA LYS A 246 3.00 14.43 -3.55
C LYS A 246 1.97 15.33 -4.21
N HIS A 247 2.38 16.09 -5.24
CA HIS A 247 1.47 16.98 -5.97
C HIS A 247 0.36 16.20 -6.69
N TYR A 248 0.71 15.10 -7.36
CA TYR A 248 -0.28 14.25 -8.03
C TYR A 248 -1.27 13.68 -7.03
N LYS A 249 -0.81 13.14 -5.89
CA LYS A 249 -1.66 12.61 -4.82
C LYS A 249 -2.71 13.63 -4.37
N HIS A 250 -2.33 14.89 -4.14
CA HIS A 250 -3.27 15.95 -3.78
C HIS A 250 -4.30 16.24 -4.89
N SER A 251 -3.90 16.09 -6.16
CA SER A 251 -4.77 16.31 -7.31
C SER A 251 -5.82 15.20 -7.48
N VAL A 252 -5.47 13.94 -7.16
CA VAL A 252 -6.38 12.78 -7.26
C VAL A 252 -7.54 12.87 -6.28
N CYS A 253 -7.32 13.40 -5.07
CA CYS A 253 -8.37 13.63 -4.08
C CYS A 253 -9.50 14.54 -4.60
N ASN A 254 -9.21 15.41 -5.58
CA ASN A 254 -10.16 16.38 -6.13
C ASN A 254 -10.89 15.89 -7.40
N LEU A 255 -10.45 14.80 -8.04
CA LEU A 255 -10.86 14.42 -9.40
C LEU A 255 -11.82 13.23 -9.48
N LEU A 256 -12.21 12.66 -8.34
CA LEU A 256 -12.90 11.36 -8.30
C LEU A 256 -14.26 11.38 -7.60
N ILE A 257 -14.85 12.56 -7.46
CA ILE A 257 -16.31 12.67 -7.41
C ILE A 257 -16.77 12.50 -8.86
N PRO A 258 -17.78 11.65 -9.16
CA PRO A 258 -18.29 11.54 -10.52
C PRO A 258 -18.64 12.94 -11.03
N THR A 259 -17.89 13.46 -11.99
CA THR A 259 -18.16 14.77 -12.60
C THR A 259 -19.52 14.80 -13.29
N TYR A 260 -20.07 13.62 -13.58
CA TYR A 260 -21.45 13.41 -14.01
C TYR A 260 -22.49 13.75 -12.95
N SER A 261 -22.20 13.62 -11.65
CA SER A 261 -23.12 14.06 -10.59
C SER A 261 -23.24 15.58 -10.56
N LEU A 262 -22.14 16.30 -10.79
CA LEU A 262 -22.14 17.77 -10.89
C LEU A 262 -22.80 18.25 -12.18
N LEU A 263 -22.55 17.61 -13.33
CA LEU A 263 -23.24 17.95 -14.58
C LEU A 263 -24.74 17.64 -14.48
N VAL A 264 -25.16 16.51 -13.93
CA VAL A 264 -26.59 16.20 -13.73
C VAL A 264 -27.23 17.15 -12.72
N LEU A 265 -26.54 17.53 -11.63
CA LEU A 265 -27.00 18.59 -10.70
C LEU A 265 -27.07 19.96 -11.38
N MET A 266 -26.09 20.33 -12.22
CA MET A 266 -26.10 21.59 -12.97
C MET A 266 -27.18 21.60 -14.06
N THR A 267 -27.44 20.44 -14.70
CA THR A 267 -28.48 20.28 -15.72
C THR A 267 -29.87 20.26 -15.07
N LEU A 268 -30.05 19.58 -13.93
CA LEU A 268 -31.28 19.63 -13.12
C LEU A 268 -31.54 21.03 -12.54
N CYS A 269 -30.49 21.75 -12.12
CA CYS A 269 -30.61 23.17 -11.77
C CYS A 269 -31.08 24.01 -12.98
N SER A 270 -30.52 23.81 -14.17
CA SER A 270 -30.97 24.55 -15.36
C SER A 270 -32.39 24.16 -15.80
N TYR A 271 -32.84 22.92 -15.60
CA TYR A 271 -34.24 22.53 -15.84
C TYR A 271 -35.22 23.05 -14.78
N MET A 272 -34.82 23.14 -13.50
CA MET A 272 -35.63 23.81 -12.47
C MET A 272 -35.76 25.33 -12.73
N PHE A 273 -34.72 25.97 -13.27
CA PHE A 273 -34.77 27.40 -13.62
C PHE A 273 -35.64 27.68 -14.86
N ILE A 274 -35.88 26.70 -15.73
CA ILE A 274 -36.73 26.86 -16.92
C ILE A 274 -38.23 26.65 -16.60
N SER A 275 -38.58 25.97 -15.49
CA SER A 275 -39.98 25.68 -15.14
C SER A 275 -40.63 26.66 -14.14
N VAL A 276 -39.92 27.67 -13.64
CA VAL A 276 -40.50 28.66 -12.71
C VAL A 276 -40.26 30.07 -13.23
N ASN A 277 -41.09 30.45 -14.20
CA ASN A 277 -41.30 31.85 -14.52
C ASN A 277 -42.36 32.42 -13.56
N MET A 278 -41.93 32.78 -12.35
CA MET A 278 -42.61 33.78 -11.52
C MET A 278 -41.63 34.34 -10.46
N THR A 279 -41.07 35.49 -10.80
CA THR A 279 -40.62 36.58 -9.90
C THR A 279 -39.42 36.36 -8.97
N LEU A 280 -38.27 36.88 -9.44
CA LEU A 280 -37.21 37.61 -8.71
C LEU A 280 -36.90 37.24 -7.24
N CYS A 281 -35.69 36.70 -7.03
CA CYS A 281 -34.65 37.36 -6.23
C CYS A 281 -33.27 36.75 -6.51
N LEU A 282 -32.47 37.45 -7.32
CA LEU A 282 -31.03 37.22 -7.45
C LEU A 282 -30.33 37.99 -6.33
N TYR A 283 -29.73 37.28 -5.38
CA TYR A 283 -28.66 37.83 -4.55
C TYR A 283 -27.44 36.90 -4.60
N SER A 284 -26.43 37.42 -5.30
CA SER A 284 -24.99 37.33 -5.01
C SER A 284 -24.27 35.98 -5.08
N ILE A 285 -23.54 35.84 -6.19
CA ILE A 285 -22.26 35.16 -6.35
C ILE A 285 -21.24 35.69 -5.33
N LEU A 286 -20.51 34.81 -4.61
CA LEU A 286 -19.08 34.98 -4.30
C LEU A 286 -18.51 33.71 -3.63
N VAL A 287 -17.67 32.93 -4.33
CA VAL A 287 -16.46 32.35 -3.73
C VAL A 287 -15.38 32.40 -4.81
N LEU A 288 -14.35 33.20 -4.53
CA LEU A 288 -13.11 33.34 -5.28
C LEU A 288 -12.25 32.07 -5.16
N ILE A 289 -11.34 31.94 -6.14
CA ILE A 289 -10.15 31.09 -6.24
C ILE A 289 -9.62 30.58 -4.89
#